data_AF-A0A2K1E237-F1
#
_entry.id   AF-A0A2K1E237-F1
#
_cell.length_a   1.000
_cell.length_b   1.000
_cell.length_c   1.000
_cell.angle_alpha   90.00
_cell.angle_beta   90.00
_cell.angle_gamma   90.00
#
_symmetry.space_group_name_H-M   'P 1'
#
loop_
_entity.id
_entity.type
_entity.pdbx_description
1 polymer ?
#
loop_
_entity_poly.entity_id
_entity_poly.type
_entity_poly.pdbx_seq_one_letter_code
_entity_poly.pdbx_strand_id
1 'polypeptide(L)'
;MVQLPPPTIAYLYQSGLDHIRQAYAAAAGALENAAREAKAASLDYASSGKDDSVYEFEDGHPVLISSTQHELDSARVEVAYSVRAIREAFVISSFHYWEKWARSITKQSGRNDTFDVLRRKMSINYEVHEQLCGLNHLTNLLKHGTGAAYHARQLATTRPDLFLRLPEGDDGWILKMTDETVQEAFAIISGSGPK
;
A
#
# COMPACT_ATOMS: atom_id res chain seq x y z
N MET A 1 -17.56 14.26 24.86
CA MET A 1 -16.43 14.61 23.97
C MET A 1 -16.31 16.12 24.02
N VAL A 2 -15.14 16.66 24.37
CA VAL A 2 -14.90 18.12 24.38
C VAL A 2 -15.06 18.62 22.95
N GLN A 3 -15.86 19.67 22.76
CA GLN A 3 -16.03 20.30 21.44
C GLN A 3 -14.79 21.14 21.16
N LEU A 4 -13.86 20.57 20.38
CA LEU A 4 -12.63 21.26 20.03
C LEU A 4 -12.92 22.39 19.02
N PRO A 5 -12.20 23.52 19.09
CA PRO A 5 -12.27 24.56 18.08
C PRO A 5 -11.90 24.03 16.69
N PRO A 6 -12.50 24.55 15.59
CA PRO A 6 -12.16 24.11 14.24
C PRO A 6 -10.66 24.13 13.90
N PRO A 7 -9.87 25.16 14.28
CA PRO A 7 -8.42 25.16 14.04
C PRO A 7 -7.70 24.01 14.75
N THR A 8 -8.16 23.62 15.95
CA THR A 8 -7.59 22.49 16.69
C THR A 8 -7.90 21.16 16.00
N ILE A 9 -9.11 21.00 15.44
CA ILE A 9 -9.48 19.81 14.68
C ILE A 9 -8.64 19.69 13.40
N ALA A 10 -8.48 20.80 12.68
CA ALA A 10 -7.61 20.88 11.50
C ALA A 10 -6.16 20.49 11.83
N TYR A 11 -5.59 21.09 12.87
CA TYR A 11 -4.24 20.77 13.32
C TYR A 11 -4.08 19.28 13.65
N LEU A 12 -4.97 18.70 14.46
CA LEU A 12 -4.89 17.29 14.87
C LEU A 12 -5.03 16.33 13.68
N TYR A 13 -5.89 16.67 12.72
CA TYR A 13 -6.08 15.91 11.50
C TYR A 13 -4.82 15.93 10.62
N GLN A 14 -4.28 17.11 10.33
CA GLN A 14 -3.11 17.23 9.46
C GLN A 14 -1.85 16.67 10.14
N SER A 15 -1.62 16.97 11.42
CA SER A 15 -0.45 16.45 12.15
C SER A 15 -0.50 14.93 12.30
N GLY A 16 -1.68 14.35 12.49
CA GLY A 16 -1.82 12.89 12.58
C GLY A 16 -1.52 12.20 11.25
N LEU A 17 -1.95 12.78 10.14
CA LEU A 17 -1.61 12.29 8.80
C LEU A 17 -0.09 12.42 8.53
N ASP A 18 0.51 13.53 8.95
CA ASP A 18 1.96 13.76 8.84
C ASP A 18 2.77 12.69 9.58
N HIS A 19 2.35 12.28 10.77
CA HIS A 19 3.01 11.19 11.49
C HIS A 19 2.94 9.86 10.72
N ILE A 20 1.81 9.55 10.09
CA ILE A 20 1.67 8.33 9.27
C ILE A 20 2.60 8.42 8.04
N ARG A 21 2.66 9.59 7.40
CA ARG A 21 3.55 9.84 6.25
C ARG A 21 5.04 9.71 6.63
N GLN A 22 5.43 10.23 7.80
CA GLN A 22 6.79 10.08 8.32
C GLN A 22 7.13 8.62 8.64
N ALA A 23 6.19 7.86 9.22
CA ALA A 23 6.36 6.43 9.48
C ALA A 23 6.56 5.65 8.17
N TYR A 24 5.83 5.99 7.11
CA TYR A 24 6.05 5.42 5.79
C TYR A 24 7.44 5.74 5.25
N ALA A 25 7.86 7.02 5.30
CA ALA A 25 9.17 7.42 4.80
C ALA A 25 10.33 6.68 5.51
N ALA A 26 10.21 6.50 6.83
CA ALA A 26 11.18 5.71 7.60
C ALA A 26 11.19 4.23 7.18
N ALA A 27 10.02 3.62 7.01
CA ALA A 27 9.90 2.22 6.60
C ALA A 27 10.41 1.99 5.16
N ALA A 28 10.07 2.89 4.24
CA ALA A 28 10.55 2.85 2.86
C ALA A 28 12.08 2.98 2.79
N GLY A 29 12.66 3.94 3.52
CA GLY A 29 14.11 4.11 3.58
C GLY A 29 14.85 2.89 4.14
N ALA A 30 14.28 2.22 5.14
CA ALA A 30 14.85 0.97 5.66
C ALA A 30 14.85 -0.16 4.61
N LEU A 31 13.76 -0.32 3.85
CA LEU A 31 13.68 -1.33 2.80
C LEU A 31 14.54 -1.00 1.57
N GLU A 32 14.69 0.27 1.22
CA GLU A 32 15.62 0.71 0.18
C GLU A 32 17.06 0.38 0.56
N ASN A 33 17.44 0.54 1.83
CA ASN A 33 18.75 0.11 2.32
C ASN A 33 18.91 -1.41 2.18
N ALA A 34 17.94 -2.19 2.64
CA ALA A 34 17.95 -3.65 2.51
C ALA A 34 18.04 -4.10 1.03
N ALA A 35 17.32 -3.42 0.12
CA ALA A 35 17.39 -3.70 -1.31
C ALA A 35 18.77 -3.41 -1.91
N ARG A 36 19.42 -2.32 -1.48
CA ARG A 36 20.79 -1.97 -1.89
C ARG A 36 21.79 -2.99 -1.37
N GLU A 37 21.66 -3.40 -0.11
CA GLU A 37 22.53 -4.42 0.51
C GLU A 37 22.38 -5.78 -0.18
N ALA A 38 21.15 -6.25 -0.40
CA ALA A 38 20.90 -7.50 -1.11
C ALA A 38 21.47 -7.47 -2.54
N LYS A 39 21.31 -6.35 -3.25
CA LYS A 39 21.90 -6.18 -4.59
C LYS A 39 23.42 -6.20 -4.57
N ALA A 40 24.05 -5.53 -3.60
CA ALA A 40 25.50 -5.51 -3.45
C ALA A 40 26.02 -6.93 -3.17
N ALA A 41 25.40 -7.66 -2.25
CA ALA A 41 25.78 -9.03 -1.92
C ALA A 41 25.66 -9.97 -3.13
N SER A 42 24.59 -9.87 -3.94
CA SER A 42 24.46 -10.63 -5.19
C SER A 42 25.55 -10.31 -6.21
N LEU A 43 25.91 -9.03 -6.35
CA LEU A 43 26.97 -8.61 -7.27
C LEU A 43 28.35 -9.12 -6.82
N ASP A 44 28.63 -9.01 -5.52
CA ASP A 44 29.88 -9.48 -4.93
C ASP A 44 30.03 -10.99 -5.11
N TYR A 45 28.97 -11.77 -4.80
CA TYR A 45 28.97 -13.21 -5.01
C TYR A 45 29.17 -13.57 -6.49
N ALA A 46 28.41 -12.96 -7.40
CA ALA A 46 28.55 -13.20 -8.84
C ALA A 46 29.97 -12.87 -9.36
N SER A 47 30.57 -11.80 -8.85
CA SER A 47 31.94 -11.40 -9.23
C SER A 47 33.02 -12.33 -8.69
N SER A 48 32.73 -13.09 -7.63
CA SER A 48 33.68 -14.04 -7.03
C SER A 48 33.93 -15.27 -7.91
N GLY A 49 33.01 -15.58 -8.83
CA GLY A 49 33.06 -16.78 -9.67
C GLY A 49 32.94 -18.10 -8.91
N LYS A 50 32.59 -18.05 -7.61
CA LYS A 50 32.37 -19.24 -6.78
C LYS A 50 31.04 -19.89 -7.14
N ASP A 51 31.02 -21.21 -7.11
CA ASP A 51 29.80 -22.01 -7.05
C ASP A 51 29.93 -22.92 -5.84
N ASP A 52 29.09 -22.66 -4.83
CA ASP A 52 29.01 -23.43 -3.58
C ASP A 52 27.74 -24.28 -3.51
N SER A 53 27.09 -24.52 -4.65
CA SER A 53 25.85 -25.29 -4.71
C SER A 53 26.08 -26.72 -4.25
N VAL A 54 25.30 -27.15 -3.26
CA VAL A 54 25.30 -28.51 -2.71
C VAL A 54 24.02 -29.22 -3.12
N TYR A 55 24.17 -30.42 -3.67
CA TYR A 55 23.07 -31.27 -4.13
C TYR A 55 23.03 -32.59 -3.37
N GLU A 56 21.83 -33.03 -3.03
CA GLU A 56 21.55 -34.40 -2.63
C GLU A 56 20.82 -35.15 -3.75
N PHE A 57 20.91 -36.48 -3.77
CA PHE A 57 20.17 -37.30 -4.72
C PHE A 57 18.94 -37.91 -4.04
N GLU A 58 17.76 -37.42 -4.41
CA GLU A 58 16.48 -38.00 -4.01
C GLU A 58 15.82 -38.66 -5.23
N ASP A 59 15.45 -39.94 -5.11
CA ASP A 59 14.84 -40.73 -6.18
C ASP A 59 15.59 -40.68 -7.53
N GLY A 60 16.91 -40.55 -7.48
CA GLY A 60 17.78 -40.46 -8.67
C GLY A 60 17.83 -39.08 -9.32
N HIS A 61 17.24 -38.06 -8.71
CA HIS A 61 17.26 -36.68 -9.16
C HIS A 61 18.10 -35.80 -8.23
N PRO A 62 18.93 -34.88 -8.76
CA PRO A 62 19.66 -33.93 -7.93
C PRO A 62 18.70 -32.87 -7.38
N VAL A 63 18.64 -32.75 -6.06
CA VAL A 63 17.88 -31.75 -5.32
C VAL A 63 18.87 -30.76 -4.71
N LEU A 64 18.67 -29.47 -4.97
CA LEU A 64 19.49 -28.42 -4.39
C LEU A 64 19.13 -28.25 -2.92
N ILE A 65 20.10 -28.44 -2.03
CA ILE A 65 19.89 -28.33 -0.57
C ILE A 65 20.56 -27.10 0.04
N SER A 66 21.55 -26.52 -0.63
CA SER A 66 22.20 -25.27 -0.22
C SER A 66 22.85 -24.59 -1.43
N SER A 67 22.73 -23.26 -1.50
CA SER A 67 23.39 -22.44 -2.52
C SER A 67 23.32 -20.98 -2.09
N THR A 68 24.48 -20.32 -2.01
CA THR A 68 24.52 -18.89 -1.70
C THR A 68 23.80 -18.08 -2.79
N GLN A 69 23.88 -18.49 -4.06
CA GLN A 69 23.14 -17.83 -5.15
C GLN A 69 21.63 -17.87 -4.90
N HIS A 70 21.10 -19.04 -4.51
CA HIS A 70 19.66 -19.20 -4.27
C HIS A 70 19.19 -18.41 -3.03
N GLU A 71 19.99 -18.39 -1.97
CA GLU A 71 19.73 -17.57 -0.77
C GLU A 71 19.68 -16.08 -1.12
N LEU A 72 20.63 -15.59 -1.92
CA LEU A 72 20.68 -14.20 -2.35
C LEU A 72 19.51 -13.83 -3.28
N ASP A 73 19.09 -14.73 -4.17
CA ASP A 73 17.92 -14.52 -5.01
C ASP A 73 16.62 -14.51 -4.18
N SER A 74 16.50 -15.41 -3.19
CA SER A 74 15.37 -15.39 -2.23
C SER A 74 15.31 -14.06 -1.47
N ALA A 75 16.44 -13.60 -0.92
CA ALA A 75 16.52 -12.34 -0.20
C ALA A 75 16.06 -11.14 -1.07
N ARG A 76 16.43 -11.12 -2.35
CA ARG A 76 15.98 -10.07 -3.29
C ARG A 76 14.48 -10.11 -3.53
N VAL A 77 13.92 -11.30 -3.69
CA VAL A 77 12.48 -11.51 -3.88
C VAL A 77 11.72 -11.10 -2.60
N GLU A 78 12.19 -11.49 -1.42
CA GLU A 78 11.61 -11.13 -0.12
C GLU A 78 11.60 -9.61 0.11
N VAL A 79 12.69 -8.92 -0.23
CA VAL A 79 12.74 -7.45 -0.14
C VAL A 79 11.72 -6.82 -1.10
N ALA A 80 11.60 -7.31 -2.34
CA ALA A 80 10.62 -6.81 -3.28
C ALA A 80 9.17 -7.01 -2.79
N TYR A 81 8.87 -8.18 -2.19
CA TYR A 81 7.58 -8.43 -1.55
C TYR A 81 7.34 -7.49 -0.36
N SER A 82 8.36 -7.27 0.47
CA SER A 82 8.26 -6.36 1.62
C SER A 82 7.98 -4.92 1.19
N VAL A 83 8.67 -4.42 0.16
CA VAL A 83 8.43 -3.07 -0.40
C VAL A 83 7.00 -2.92 -0.85
N ARG A 84 6.48 -3.91 -1.59
CA ARG A 84 5.08 -3.92 -2.03
C ARG A 84 4.11 -3.93 -0.85
N ALA A 85 4.31 -4.83 0.12
CA ALA A 85 3.44 -4.96 1.27
C ALA A 85 3.35 -3.67 2.10
N ILE A 86 4.49 -2.99 2.32
CA ILE A 86 4.52 -1.71 3.03
C ILE A 86 3.74 -0.64 2.27
N ARG A 87 3.94 -0.51 0.95
CA ARG A 87 3.18 0.46 0.13
C ARG A 87 1.67 0.21 0.24
N GLU A 88 1.24 -1.03 0.10
CA GLU A 88 -0.18 -1.41 0.22
C GLU A 88 -0.73 -1.09 1.62
N ALA A 89 0.02 -1.43 2.67
CA ALA A 89 -0.38 -1.18 4.05
C ALA A 89 -0.55 0.31 4.36
N PHE A 90 0.31 1.19 3.85
CA PHE A 90 0.22 2.63 4.09
C PHE A 90 -0.88 3.31 3.28
N VAL A 91 -1.18 2.84 2.07
CA VAL A 91 -2.39 3.26 1.34
C VAL A 91 -3.64 2.94 2.16
N ILE A 92 -3.77 1.69 2.63
CA ILE A 92 -4.91 1.28 3.48
C ILE A 92 -4.97 2.12 4.76
N SER A 93 -3.84 2.30 5.45
CA SER A 93 -3.76 3.00 6.73
C SER A 93 -4.15 4.48 6.60
N SER A 94 -3.72 5.16 5.53
CA SER A 94 -4.10 6.54 5.25
C SER A 94 -5.61 6.68 5.01
N PHE A 95 -6.21 5.76 4.27
CA PHE A 95 -7.65 5.75 4.03
C PHE A 95 -8.44 5.46 5.32
N HIS A 96 -8.00 4.49 6.12
CA HIS A 96 -8.59 4.19 7.42
C HIS A 96 -8.49 5.37 8.40
N TYR A 97 -7.39 6.13 8.35
CA TYR A 97 -7.24 7.35 9.12
C TYR A 97 -8.35 8.36 8.77
N TRP A 98 -8.61 8.57 7.48
CA TRP A 98 -9.73 9.38 7.02
C TRP A 98 -11.08 8.84 7.49
N GLU A 99 -11.36 7.54 7.32
CA GLU A 99 -12.64 6.95 7.73
C GLU A 99 -12.90 7.14 9.23
N LYS A 100 -11.88 6.99 10.06
CA LYS A 100 -11.98 7.19 11.51
C LYS A 100 -12.35 8.63 11.85
N TRP A 101 -11.71 9.61 11.23
CA TRP A 101 -12.05 11.02 11.41
C TRP A 101 -13.42 11.36 10.86
N ALA A 102 -13.76 10.87 9.67
CA ALA A 102 -15.06 11.06 9.05
C ALA A 102 -16.17 10.56 9.98
N ARG A 103 -16.04 9.36 10.55
CA ARG A 103 -17.00 8.82 11.52
C ARG A 103 -17.12 9.70 12.76
N SER A 104 -15.99 10.13 13.33
CA SER A 104 -15.96 10.98 14.52
C SER A 104 -16.67 12.33 14.29
N ILE A 105 -16.33 13.02 13.20
CA ILE A 105 -16.87 14.32 12.83
C ILE A 105 -18.37 14.22 12.50
N THR A 106 -18.74 13.24 11.69
CA THR A 106 -20.11 13.06 11.21
C THR A 106 -21.01 12.32 12.20
N LYS A 107 -20.48 11.99 13.39
CA LYS A 107 -21.15 11.23 14.46
C LYS A 107 -21.82 9.96 13.93
N GLN A 108 -21.13 9.28 13.02
CA GLN A 108 -21.58 8.03 12.43
C GLN A 108 -21.00 6.86 13.22
N SER A 109 -21.87 5.96 13.65
CA SER A 109 -21.51 4.71 14.31
C SER A 109 -22.50 3.62 13.95
N GLY A 110 -22.08 2.67 13.11
CA GLY A 110 -22.87 1.49 12.80
C GLY A 110 -22.60 0.86 11.43
N ARG A 111 -23.39 -0.17 11.13
CA ARG A 111 -23.28 -0.98 9.91
C ARG A 111 -23.65 -0.24 8.63
N ASN A 112 -24.34 0.90 8.75
CA ASN A 112 -24.83 1.72 7.62
C ASN A 112 -23.90 2.91 7.29
N ASP A 113 -22.78 3.03 7.98
CA ASP A 113 -21.78 4.06 7.75
C ASP A 113 -20.89 3.71 6.56
N THR A 114 -21.51 3.58 5.38
CA THR A 114 -20.80 3.26 4.14
C THR A 114 -19.91 4.43 3.73
N PHE A 115 -18.93 4.14 2.87
CA PHE A 115 -18.06 5.16 2.28
C PHE A 115 -18.87 6.34 1.71
N ASP A 116 -19.92 6.08 0.94
CA ASP A 116 -20.73 7.14 0.33
C ASP A 116 -21.47 8.02 1.35
N VAL A 117 -21.95 7.42 2.45
CA VAL A 117 -22.59 8.17 3.55
C VAL A 117 -21.56 9.07 4.24
N LEU A 118 -20.39 8.51 4.58
CA LEU A 118 -19.31 9.27 5.23
C LEU A 118 -18.82 10.40 4.34
N ARG A 119 -18.56 10.12 3.06
CA ARG A 119 -18.11 11.08 2.05
C ARG A 119 -19.10 12.25 1.92
N ARG A 120 -20.40 11.95 1.75
CA ARG A 120 -21.46 12.96 1.61
C ARG A 120 -21.60 13.82 2.87
N LYS A 121 -21.48 13.23 4.05
CA LYS A 121 -21.57 14.00 5.30
C LYS A 121 -20.33 14.84 5.56
N MET A 122 -19.15 14.33 5.19
CA MET A 122 -17.90 15.09 5.24
C MET A 122 -17.94 16.30 4.31
N SER A 123 -18.47 16.14 3.09
CA SER A 123 -18.55 17.23 2.10
C SER A 123 -19.45 18.40 2.50
N ILE A 124 -20.27 18.26 3.55
CA ILE A 124 -21.05 19.38 4.12
C ILE A 124 -20.15 20.34 4.90
N ASN A 125 -19.12 19.82 5.55
CA ASN A 125 -18.29 20.59 6.49
C ASN A 125 -16.89 20.87 5.95
N TYR A 126 -16.39 20.02 5.07
CA TYR A 126 -15.02 20.06 4.58
C TYR A 126 -14.96 19.73 3.09
N GLU A 127 -13.93 20.23 2.43
CA GLU A 127 -13.60 19.81 1.07
C GLU A 127 -13.28 18.31 1.05
N VAL A 128 -13.72 17.63 0.00
CA VAL A 128 -13.42 16.22 -0.26
C VAL A 128 -12.76 16.13 -1.62
N HIS A 129 -11.55 15.56 -1.65
CA HIS A 129 -10.79 15.42 -2.89
C HIS A 129 -11.54 14.54 -3.90
N GLU A 130 -11.55 14.95 -5.17
CA GLU A 130 -12.32 14.27 -6.24
C GLU A 130 -11.92 12.79 -6.40
N GLN A 131 -10.64 12.49 -6.21
CA GLN A 131 -10.09 11.14 -6.34
C GLN A 131 -10.33 10.23 -5.12
N LEU A 132 -11.01 10.71 -4.06
CA LEU A 132 -11.25 9.90 -2.87
C LEU A 132 -12.04 8.61 -3.18
N CYS A 133 -12.95 8.65 -4.16
CA CYS A 133 -13.67 7.46 -4.63
C CYS A 133 -12.71 6.43 -5.25
N GLY A 134 -11.75 6.87 -6.05
CA GLY A 134 -10.71 6.01 -6.62
C GLY A 134 -9.85 5.38 -5.52
N LEU A 135 -9.45 6.18 -4.52
CA LEU A 135 -8.70 5.68 -3.38
C LEU A 135 -9.50 4.65 -2.54
N ASN A 136 -10.81 4.83 -2.41
CA ASN A 136 -11.68 3.82 -1.78
C ASN A 136 -11.67 2.50 -2.59
N HIS A 137 -11.78 2.57 -3.92
CA HIS A 137 -11.70 1.37 -4.77
C HIS A 137 -10.34 0.67 -4.66
N LEU A 138 -9.24 1.42 -4.72
CA LEU A 138 -7.89 0.89 -4.50
C LEU A 138 -7.78 0.21 -3.14
N THR A 139 -8.24 0.88 -2.07
CA THR A 139 -8.19 0.33 -0.71
C THR A 139 -8.99 -0.97 -0.58
N ASN A 140 -10.19 -1.07 -1.18
CA ASN A 140 -10.96 -2.32 -1.18
C ASN A 140 -10.24 -3.42 -1.97
N LEU A 141 -9.56 -3.07 -3.07
CA LEU A 141 -8.73 -4.00 -3.83
C LEU A 141 -7.59 -4.57 -3.01
N LEU A 142 -6.88 -3.72 -2.27
CA LEU A 142 -5.76 -4.13 -1.44
C LEU A 142 -6.20 -5.01 -0.26
N LYS A 143 -7.41 -4.81 0.28
CA LYS A 143 -7.95 -5.61 1.39
C LYS A 143 -8.45 -7.00 0.98
N HIS A 144 -9.03 -7.11 -0.21
CA HIS A 144 -9.83 -8.29 -0.58
C HIS A 144 -9.27 -9.04 -1.80
N GLY A 145 -8.26 -8.51 -2.47
CA GLY A 145 -7.67 -9.11 -3.66
C GLY A 145 -8.74 -9.44 -4.70
N THR A 146 -8.68 -10.65 -5.25
CA THR A 146 -9.60 -11.16 -6.29
C THR A 146 -11.09 -11.09 -5.89
N GLY A 147 -11.40 -11.09 -4.59
CA GLY A 147 -12.77 -10.90 -4.08
C GLY A 147 -13.38 -9.52 -4.37
N ALA A 148 -12.58 -8.54 -4.80
CA ALA A 148 -13.00 -7.17 -5.09
C ALA A 148 -13.03 -6.82 -6.59
N ALA A 149 -13.35 -7.77 -7.47
CA ALA A 149 -13.33 -7.57 -8.93
C ALA A 149 -14.17 -6.38 -9.42
N TYR A 150 -15.29 -6.07 -8.74
CA TYR A 150 -16.07 -4.86 -9.02
C TYR A 150 -15.22 -3.58 -8.85
N HIS A 151 -14.49 -3.47 -7.74
CA HIS A 151 -13.63 -2.32 -7.47
C HIS A 151 -12.44 -2.25 -8.44
N ALA A 152 -11.93 -3.41 -8.89
CA ALA A 152 -10.85 -3.43 -9.88
C ALA A 152 -11.32 -2.75 -11.17
N ARG A 153 -12.50 -3.15 -11.66
CA ARG A 153 -13.09 -2.59 -12.88
C ARG A 153 -13.40 -1.10 -12.71
N GLN A 154 -13.95 -0.68 -11.58
CA GLN A 154 -14.22 0.75 -11.32
C GLN A 154 -12.94 1.58 -11.24
N LEU A 155 -11.86 1.04 -10.65
CA LEU A 155 -10.58 1.74 -10.59
C LEU A 155 -9.95 1.82 -11.99
N ALA A 156 -10.01 0.76 -12.79
CA ALA A 156 -9.44 0.71 -14.13
C ALA A 156 -10.05 1.73 -15.11
N THR A 157 -11.31 2.16 -14.91
CA THR A 157 -11.92 3.20 -15.76
C THR A 157 -11.32 4.59 -15.55
N THR A 158 -10.80 4.86 -14.35
CA THR A 158 -10.29 6.19 -13.96
C THR A 158 -8.78 6.23 -13.81
N ARG A 159 -8.18 5.09 -13.44
CA ARG A 159 -6.76 4.91 -13.13
C ARG A 159 -6.19 3.61 -13.73
N PRO A 160 -6.23 3.45 -15.07
CA PRO A 160 -5.64 2.28 -15.72
C PRO A 160 -4.11 2.21 -15.53
N ASP A 161 -3.46 3.35 -15.25
CA ASP A 161 -2.03 3.47 -14.96
C ASP A 161 -1.56 2.68 -13.73
N LEU A 162 -2.48 2.40 -12.80
CA LEU A 162 -2.19 1.59 -11.60
C LEU A 162 -2.11 0.08 -11.89
N PHE A 163 -2.40 -0.36 -13.11
CA PHE A 163 -2.44 -1.76 -13.48
C PHE A 163 -1.30 -2.13 -14.43
N LEU A 164 -0.49 -3.12 -14.04
CA LEU A 164 0.40 -3.82 -14.98
C LEU A 164 -0.40 -4.78 -15.89
N ARG A 165 -1.48 -5.34 -15.34
CA ARG A 165 -2.46 -6.14 -16.05
C ARG A 165 -3.85 -5.71 -15.62
N LEU A 166 -4.64 -5.26 -16.58
CA LEU A 166 -6.01 -4.82 -16.38
C LEU A 166 -6.91 -5.98 -15.94
N PRO A 167 -8.02 -5.70 -15.22
CA PRO A 167 -9.00 -6.71 -14.84
C PRO A 167 -9.85 -7.11 -16.06
N GLU A 168 -9.32 -8.02 -16.88
CA GLU A 168 -9.99 -8.62 -18.03
C GLU A 168 -10.29 -10.11 -17.76
N GLY A 169 -11.55 -10.51 -17.95
CA GLY A 169 -11.97 -11.91 -17.76
C GLY A 169 -11.77 -12.45 -16.34
N ASP A 170 -11.47 -13.76 -16.24
CA ASP A 170 -11.30 -14.49 -14.99
C ASP A 170 -9.84 -14.52 -14.49
N ASP A 171 -8.89 -14.06 -15.30
CA ASP A 171 -7.44 -14.16 -15.02
C ASP A 171 -6.94 -13.18 -13.95
N GLY A 172 -7.82 -12.31 -13.44
CA GLY A 172 -7.53 -11.33 -12.41
C GLY A 172 -6.71 -10.14 -12.92
N TRP A 173 -6.11 -9.38 -11.99
CA TRP A 173 -5.35 -8.15 -12.30
C TRP A 173 -4.01 -8.14 -11.57
N ILE A 174 -3.12 -7.23 -11.98
CA ILE A 174 -1.85 -7.00 -11.30
C ILE A 174 -1.69 -5.49 -11.09
N LEU A 175 -1.60 -5.08 -9.82
CA LEU A 175 -1.37 -3.68 -9.46
C LEU A 175 0.12 -3.33 -9.52
N LYS A 176 0.40 -2.11 -9.97
CA LYS A 176 1.70 -1.46 -9.88
C LYS A 176 1.70 -0.54 -8.66
N MET A 177 2.23 -1.02 -7.54
CA MET A 177 2.36 -0.20 -6.32
C MET A 177 3.72 0.50 -6.29
N THR A 178 3.72 1.82 -6.40
CA THR A 178 4.92 2.65 -6.32
C THR A 178 4.85 3.62 -5.13
N ASP A 179 5.96 4.29 -4.83
CA ASP A 179 5.97 5.28 -3.76
C ASP A 179 5.09 6.49 -4.11
N GLU A 180 4.99 6.84 -5.40
CA GLU A 180 4.07 7.85 -5.90
C GLU A 180 2.61 7.49 -5.57
N THR A 181 2.22 6.21 -5.68
CA THR A 181 0.87 5.77 -5.29
C THR A 181 0.59 6.04 -3.81
N VAL A 182 1.58 5.83 -2.94
CA VAL A 182 1.44 6.09 -1.49
C VAL A 182 1.37 7.59 -1.21
N GLN A 183 2.23 8.38 -1.85
CA GLN A 183 2.22 9.84 -1.71
C GLN A 183 0.92 10.45 -2.23
N GLU A 184 0.39 9.93 -3.33
CA GLU A 184 -0.91 10.31 -3.87
C GLU A 184 -2.04 10.00 -2.89
N ALA A 185 -2.02 8.82 -2.25
CA ALA A 185 -2.98 8.50 -1.20
C ALA A 185 -2.92 9.52 -0.06
N PHE A 186 -1.72 9.87 0.43
CA PHE A 186 -1.58 10.93 1.44
C PHE A 186 -2.11 12.28 0.98
N ALA A 187 -1.85 12.68 -0.27
CA ALA A 187 -2.35 13.94 -0.82
C ALA A 187 -3.88 13.95 -0.91
N ILE A 188 -4.49 12.87 -1.38
CA ILE A 188 -5.96 12.71 -1.45
C ILE A 188 -6.57 12.81 -0.04
N ILE A 189 -5.96 12.14 0.95
CA ILE A 189 -6.45 12.16 2.33
C ILE A 189 -6.29 13.54 2.96
N SER A 190 -5.11 14.17 2.85
CA SER A 190 -4.89 15.55 3.33
C SER A 190 -5.89 16.53 2.69
N GLY A 191 -6.21 16.32 1.41
CA GLY A 191 -7.20 17.07 0.66
C GLY A 191 -8.66 16.82 1.06
N SER A 192 -8.95 15.77 1.84
CA SER A 192 -10.30 15.28 2.11
C SER A 192 -10.73 15.44 3.57
N GLY A 193 -10.52 16.59 4.20
CA GLY A 193 -10.86 16.76 5.60
C GLY A 193 -10.57 18.15 6.15
N PRO A 194 -10.51 18.26 7.49
CA PRO A 194 -10.16 19.50 8.18
C PRO A 194 -8.82 20.09 7.72
N LYS A 195 -8.79 21.41 7.48
CA LYS A 195 -7.62 22.19 7.05
C LYS A 195 -7.57 23.52 7.78
#